data_AF-A0AB32WV45-F1
#
_entry.id   AF-A0AB32WV45-F1
#
_cell.length_a   1.000
_cell.length_b   1.000
_cell.length_c   1.000
_cell.angle_alpha   90.00
_cell.angle_beta   90.00
_cell.angle_gamma   90.00
#
_symmetry.space_group_name_H-M   'P 1'
#
loop_
_entity.id
_entity.type
_entity.pdbx_description
1 polymer ?
#
loop_
_entity_poly.entity_id
_entity_poly.type
_entity_poly.pdbx_seq_one_letter_code
_entity_poly.pdbx_strand_id
1 'polypeptide(L)'
;MAPVLQSSQPWVEKYRPKQVKDVAHQDEVVRVLTNTLETSNCPHMLFYGPPGTGKTTTALAIAHQLFGPELYKSRVLELNASDERGINVVRTKIKDFAAVAVGSGQRQGGYPCPPFKIIILDEADSMTEDAQNALRRTMETYYKVTRFFFICNYISRIIEPLASRCAKFRFKALSEEIMSNRVLHICNEEGLHLDSEALSTLSSISQGDLRRAITYLQGAARLFGSTISSKDLLSVSGVIPQEVVEALYAACKSGNFDLANKEVNNVIAEGFPVSQMLSQLFDVVVEADDIPDEQKARICKSLAEADKWMVQMSTCSCWMWPATQCELCVTCHKNSVLKVRGQPRLGCRGF
;
A
#
# COMPACT_ATOMS: atom_id res chain seq x y z
N MET A 1 8.67 -3.20 -35.21
CA MET A 1 8.79 -2.91 -33.77
C MET A 1 8.67 -1.40 -33.60
N ALA A 2 7.48 -0.92 -33.26
CA ALA A 2 7.30 0.50 -32.94
C ALA A 2 7.98 0.77 -31.59
N PRO A 3 8.78 1.85 -31.45
CA PRO A 3 9.35 2.21 -30.16
C PRO A 3 8.20 2.54 -29.22
N VAL A 4 8.13 1.84 -28.08
CA VAL A 4 7.21 2.19 -26.98
C VAL A 4 7.46 3.67 -26.66
N LEU A 5 6.45 4.50 -26.93
CA LEU A 5 6.53 5.96 -26.87
C LEU A 5 7.09 6.40 -25.52
N GLN A 6 8.27 7.03 -25.53
CA GLN A 6 8.92 7.61 -24.36
C GLN A 6 8.12 8.82 -23.84
N SER A 7 7.01 8.58 -23.14
CA SER A 7 6.56 9.55 -22.14
C SER A 7 7.47 9.43 -20.93
N SER A 8 8.17 10.50 -20.57
CA SER A 8 9.00 10.56 -19.35
C SER A 8 8.20 10.34 -18.06
N GLN A 9 6.88 10.51 -18.13
CA GLN A 9 5.97 10.36 -17.00
C GLN A 9 5.70 8.87 -16.68
N PRO A 10 5.80 8.45 -15.41
CA PRO A 10 5.38 7.12 -14.96
C PRO A 10 3.91 6.83 -15.30
N TRP A 11 3.58 5.59 -15.64
CA TRP A 11 2.22 5.22 -16.01
C TRP A 11 1.21 5.43 -14.88
N VAL A 12 1.66 5.26 -13.64
CA VAL A 12 0.87 5.57 -12.43
C VAL A 12 0.30 6.99 -12.47
N GLU A 13 1.08 7.97 -12.93
CA GLU A 13 0.64 9.36 -13.02
C GLU A 13 -0.06 9.67 -14.34
N LYS A 14 0.40 9.08 -15.46
CA LYS A 14 -0.22 9.24 -16.78
C LYS A 14 -1.69 8.80 -16.78
N TYR A 15 -1.95 7.65 -16.15
CA TYR A 15 -3.28 7.01 -16.08
C TYR A 15 -4.06 7.37 -14.81
N ARG A 16 -3.57 8.33 -14.02
CA ARG A 16 -4.25 8.81 -12.81
C ARG A 16 -5.64 9.38 -13.19
N PRO A 17 -6.75 8.82 -12.67
CA PRO A 17 -8.09 9.34 -12.91
C PRO A 17 -8.20 10.84 -12.62
N LYS A 18 -8.78 11.60 -13.56
CA LYS A 18 -9.00 13.05 -13.42
C LYS A 18 -10.41 13.39 -12.95
N GLN A 19 -11.35 12.48 -13.13
CA GLN A 19 -12.75 12.63 -12.73
C GLN A 19 -13.10 11.60 -11.67
N VAL A 20 -14.00 11.96 -10.75
CA VAL A 20 -14.45 11.04 -9.68
C VAL A 20 -15.11 9.78 -10.27
N LYS A 21 -15.81 9.92 -11.41
CA LYS A 21 -16.41 8.79 -12.14
C LYS A 21 -15.41 7.79 -12.72
N ASP A 22 -14.17 8.22 -12.94
CA ASP A 22 -13.12 7.40 -13.56
C ASP A 22 -12.34 6.59 -12.50
N VAL A 23 -12.67 6.76 -11.21
CA VAL A 23 -12.07 5.99 -10.11
C VAL A 23 -12.67 4.59 -10.10
N ALA A 24 -11.82 3.58 -10.30
CA ALA A 24 -12.24 2.20 -10.38
C ALA A 24 -12.83 1.68 -9.04
N HIS A 25 -14.04 1.11 -9.12
CA HIS A 25 -14.69 0.26 -8.12
C HIS A 25 -14.92 0.84 -6.72
N GLN A 26 -15.54 2.01 -6.67
CA GLN A 26 -16.07 2.54 -5.41
C GLN A 26 -17.43 3.20 -5.64
N ASP A 27 -18.37 2.47 -6.23
CA ASP A 27 -19.64 3.04 -6.69
C ASP A 27 -20.41 3.75 -5.57
N GLU A 28 -20.36 3.21 -4.34
CA GLU A 28 -20.94 3.86 -3.16
C GLU A 28 -20.29 5.22 -2.87
N VAL A 29 -18.95 5.28 -2.86
CA VAL A 29 -18.19 6.50 -2.60
C VAL A 29 -18.38 7.50 -3.74
N VAL A 30 -18.21 7.05 -4.99
CA VAL A 30 -18.38 7.85 -6.21
C VAL A 30 -19.78 8.44 -6.27
N ARG A 31 -20.83 7.69 -5.93
CA ARG A 31 -22.22 8.18 -5.91
C ARG A 31 -22.42 9.27 -4.87
N VAL A 32 -21.94 9.06 -3.64
CA VAL A 32 -22.06 10.07 -2.57
C VAL A 32 -21.26 11.33 -2.91
N LEU A 33 -20.06 11.16 -3.47
CA LEU A 33 -19.22 12.28 -3.89
C LEU A 33 -19.84 13.04 -5.06
N THR A 34 -20.44 12.36 -6.03
CA THR A 34 -21.13 13.00 -7.16
C THR A 34 -22.30 13.86 -6.68
N ASN A 35 -23.13 13.34 -5.77
CA ASN A 35 -24.20 14.11 -5.14
C ASN A 35 -23.66 15.32 -4.33
N THR A 36 -22.49 15.17 -3.73
CA THR A 36 -21.83 16.24 -2.97
C THR A 36 -21.32 17.36 -3.89
N LEU A 37 -20.83 17.00 -5.09
CA LEU A 37 -20.43 17.96 -6.12
C LEU A 37 -21.63 18.78 -6.63
N GLU A 38 -22.77 18.12 -6.87
CA GLU A 38 -24.01 18.78 -7.33
C GLU A 38 -24.56 19.76 -6.29
N THR A 39 -24.59 19.35 -5.02
CA THR A 39 -25.09 20.19 -3.93
C THR A 39 -24.10 21.27 -3.48
N SER A 40 -22.83 21.18 -3.92
CA SER A 40 -21.72 22.07 -3.51
C SER A 40 -21.55 22.17 -1.98
N ASN A 41 -22.12 21.23 -1.21
CA ASN A 41 -22.04 21.20 0.24
C ASN A 41 -21.11 20.06 0.67
N CYS A 42 -19.82 20.34 0.69
CA CYS A 42 -18.81 19.36 1.07
C CYS A 42 -18.55 19.39 2.58
N PRO A 43 -18.77 18.28 3.33
CA PRO A 43 -18.30 18.17 4.71
C PRO A 43 -16.77 17.97 4.76
N HIS A 44 -16.19 17.93 5.96
CA HIS A 44 -14.85 17.35 6.13
C HIS A 44 -14.90 15.87 5.76
N MET A 45 -13.87 15.35 5.08
CA MET A 45 -13.85 13.97 4.58
C MET A 45 -12.64 13.22 5.14
N LEU A 46 -12.84 11.94 5.42
CA LEU A 46 -11.79 11.01 5.85
C LEU A 46 -11.81 9.80 4.93
N PHE A 47 -10.80 9.69 4.08
CA PHE A 47 -10.57 8.58 3.17
C PHE A 47 -9.61 7.60 3.82
N TYR A 48 -10.05 6.35 4.03
CA TYR A 48 -9.21 5.33 4.66
C TYR A 48 -9.31 3.97 3.99
N GLY A 49 -8.22 3.22 3.96
CA GLY A 49 -8.18 1.89 3.35
C GLY A 49 -6.77 1.49 2.89
N PRO A 50 -6.61 0.30 2.29
CA PRO A 50 -5.32 -0.20 1.80
C PRO A 50 -4.64 0.76 0.80
N PRO A 51 -3.30 0.69 0.63
CA PRO A 51 -2.60 1.45 -0.40
C PRO A 51 -3.08 1.09 -1.81
N GLY A 52 -2.85 1.97 -2.78
CA GLY A 52 -3.19 1.69 -4.18
C GLY A 52 -4.67 1.68 -4.54
N THR A 53 -5.57 1.97 -3.61
CA THR A 53 -7.04 1.95 -3.81
C THR A 53 -7.62 3.26 -4.36
N GLY A 54 -6.79 4.26 -4.68
CA GLY A 54 -7.25 5.53 -5.28
C GLY A 54 -7.72 6.61 -4.31
N LYS A 55 -7.37 6.55 -3.02
CA LYS A 55 -7.70 7.56 -2.00
C LYS A 55 -7.29 8.98 -2.41
N THR A 56 -5.99 9.18 -2.62
CA THR A 56 -5.40 10.48 -3.02
C THR A 56 -5.96 10.93 -4.36
N THR A 57 -6.05 10.02 -5.33
CA THR A 57 -6.66 10.29 -6.64
C THR A 57 -8.07 10.84 -6.52
N THR A 58 -8.91 10.23 -5.67
CA THR A 58 -10.30 10.65 -5.47
C THR A 58 -10.38 12.04 -4.86
N ALA A 59 -9.58 12.30 -3.81
CA ALA A 59 -9.52 13.61 -3.16
C ALA A 59 -9.12 14.72 -4.14
N LEU A 60 -8.10 14.47 -4.97
CA LEU A 60 -7.62 15.42 -5.99
C LEU A 60 -8.65 15.59 -7.11
N ALA A 61 -9.30 14.52 -7.57
CA ALA A 61 -10.33 14.58 -8.61
C ALA A 61 -11.53 15.44 -8.17
N ILE A 62 -12.00 15.29 -6.92
CA ILE A 62 -13.05 16.15 -6.34
C ILE A 62 -12.58 17.62 -6.35
N ALA A 63 -11.37 17.88 -5.87
CA ALA A 63 -10.84 19.23 -5.77
C ALA A 63 -10.70 19.89 -7.16
N HIS A 64 -10.26 19.14 -8.17
CA HIS A 64 -10.22 19.58 -9.55
C HIS A 64 -11.62 19.83 -10.14
N GLN A 65 -12.60 18.99 -9.84
CA GLN A 65 -13.98 19.17 -10.33
C GLN A 65 -14.72 20.33 -9.66
N LEU A 66 -14.38 20.67 -8.41
CA LEU A 66 -14.97 21.83 -7.71
C LEU A 66 -14.36 23.16 -8.17
N PHE A 67 -13.03 23.24 -8.27
CA PHE A 67 -12.35 24.53 -8.49
C PHE A 67 -11.90 24.75 -9.93
N GLY A 68 -11.86 23.72 -10.77
CA GLY A 68 -11.28 23.80 -12.10
C GLY A 68 -9.76 24.10 -12.07
N PRO A 69 -9.09 24.16 -13.23
CA PRO A 69 -7.63 24.29 -13.31
C PRO A 69 -7.09 25.64 -12.79
N GLU A 70 -7.88 26.73 -12.90
CA GLU A 70 -7.42 28.08 -12.53
C GLU A 70 -7.43 28.30 -11.01
N LEU A 71 -8.54 27.98 -10.34
CA LEU A 71 -8.69 28.22 -8.91
C LEU A 71 -8.08 27.12 -8.04
N TYR A 72 -7.73 25.96 -8.61
CA TYR A 72 -7.13 24.85 -7.89
C TYR A 72 -5.92 25.28 -7.06
N LYS A 73 -4.96 25.97 -7.68
CA LYS A 73 -3.71 26.41 -7.01
C LYS A 73 -3.94 27.42 -5.89
N SER A 74 -5.04 28.17 -5.93
CA SER A 74 -5.36 29.20 -4.93
C SER A 74 -6.21 28.64 -3.77
N ARG A 75 -7.05 27.62 -4.05
CA ARG A 75 -8.06 27.13 -3.11
C ARG A 75 -7.74 25.76 -2.52
N VAL A 76 -6.79 25.03 -3.09
CA VAL A 76 -6.38 23.70 -2.62
C VAL A 76 -4.97 23.77 -2.07
N LEU A 77 -4.79 23.29 -0.84
CA LEU A 77 -3.49 23.06 -0.25
C LEU A 77 -3.31 21.55 -0.04
N GLU A 78 -2.40 20.95 -0.80
CA GLU A 78 -1.98 19.56 -0.61
C GLU A 78 -0.73 19.53 0.26
N LEU A 79 -0.78 18.78 1.35
CA LEU A 79 0.37 18.51 2.22
C LEU A 79 0.50 17.01 2.41
N ASN A 80 1.70 16.50 2.19
CA ASN A 80 2.06 15.16 2.63
C ASN A 80 2.49 15.23 4.10
N ALA A 81 1.72 14.61 4.99
CA ALA A 81 1.93 14.73 6.43
C ALA A 81 3.19 14.00 6.92
N SER A 82 3.74 13.05 6.13
CA SER A 82 4.99 12.34 6.44
C SER A 82 6.25 13.15 6.19
N ASP A 83 6.23 14.09 5.25
CA ASP A 83 7.35 14.99 4.96
C ASP A 83 7.34 16.22 5.90
N GLU A 84 6.15 16.78 6.15
CA GLU A 84 5.95 17.99 6.96
C GLU A 84 5.44 17.66 8.39
N ARG A 85 6.07 16.69 9.06
CA ARG A 85 5.70 16.15 10.40
C ARG A 85 5.71 17.15 11.55
N GLY A 86 6.26 18.36 11.35
CA GLY A 86 6.42 19.34 12.41
C GLY A 86 5.08 19.91 12.86
N ILE A 87 4.83 19.88 14.17
CA ILE A 87 3.69 20.59 14.81
C ILE A 87 3.63 22.08 14.39
N ASN A 88 4.78 22.66 14.07
CA ASN A 88 4.89 24.04 13.59
C ASN A 88 4.28 24.24 12.21
N VAL A 89 4.37 23.26 11.29
CA VAL A 89 3.73 23.36 9.97
C VAL A 89 2.22 23.45 10.11
N VAL A 90 1.65 22.60 10.98
CA VAL A 90 0.22 22.62 11.29
C VAL A 90 -0.20 23.95 11.92
N ARG A 91 0.59 24.47 12.86
CA ARG A 91 0.26 25.70 13.59
C ARG A 91 0.40 26.97 12.76
N THR A 92 1.26 26.97 11.76
CA THR A 92 1.56 28.14 10.94
C THR A 92 0.94 27.98 9.56
N LYS A 93 1.48 27.10 8.70
CA LYS A 93 1.09 26.95 7.28
C LYS A 93 -0.39 26.62 7.10
N ILE A 94 -0.91 25.62 7.83
CA ILE A 94 -2.32 25.23 7.73
C ILE A 94 -3.23 26.32 8.30
N LYS A 95 -2.85 26.91 9.44
CA LYS A 95 -3.63 27.98 10.08
C LYS A 95 -3.70 29.22 9.22
N ASP A 96 -2.58 29.66 8.64
CA ASP A 96 -2.50 30.85 7.79
C ASP A 96 -3.32 30.64 6.52
N PHE A 97 -3.22 29.46 5.89
CA PHE A 97 -4.04 29.13 4.72
C PHE A 97 -5.53 29.07 5.04
N ALA A 98 -5.91 28.49 6.18
CA ALA A 98 -7.29 28.38 6.63
C ALA A 98 -7.90 29.75 7.05
N ALA A 99 -7.08 30.66 7.57
CA ALA A 99 -7.50 31.99 8.01
C ALA A 99 -7.73 32.97 6.85
N VAL A 100 -7.02 32.80 5.73
CA VAL A 100 -7.21 33.66 4.54
C VAL A 100 -8.62 33.47 3.99
N ALA A 101 -9.42 34.54 4.02
CA ALA A 101 -10.77 34.55 3.46
C ALA A 101 -10.74 34.38 1.93
N VAL A 102 -11.78 33.74 1.39
CA VAL A 102 -11.97 33.58 -0.06
C VAL A 102 -13.16 34.42 -0.50
N GLY A 103 -12.98 35.23 -1.54
CA GLY A 103 -14.09 35.90 -2.19
C GLY A 103 -15.00 34.90 -2.91
N SER A 104 -16.28 35.23 -3.05
CA SER A 104 -17.19 34.52 -3.96
C SER A 104 -16.71 34.72 -5.39
N GLY A 105 -15.82 33.85 -5.86
CA GLY A 105 -15.37 33.85 -7.26
C GLY A 105 -16.58 33.67 -8.17
N GLN A 106 -16.67 34.50 -9.21
CA GLN A 106 -17.68 34.30 -10.25
C GLN A 106 -17.49 32.92 -10.90
N ARG A 107 -18.58 32.29 -11.32
CA ARG A 107 -18.57 31.04 -12.09
C ARG A 107 -17.88 31.27 -13.43
N GLN A 108 -16.56 31.19 -13.47
CA GLN A 108 -15.79 31.20 -14.71
C GLN A 108 -15.54 29.74 -15.14
N GLY A 109 -15.90 29.40 -16.37
CA GLY A 109 -15.58 28.10 -16.97
C GLY A 109 -16.50 26.91 -16.65
N GLY A 110 -17.70 27.12 -16.11
CA GLY A 110 -18.70 26.05 -15.90
C GLY A 110 -18.48 25.15 -14.67
N TYR A 111 -17.51 25.46 -13.81
CA TYR A 111 -17.26 24.73 -12.57
C TYR A 111 -18.06 25.32 -11.38
N PRO A 112 -18.59 24.46 -10.47
CA PRO A 112 -19.29 24.90 -9.28
C PRO A 112 -18.27 25.46 -8.27
N CYS A 113 -18.04 26.77 -8.26
CA CYS A 113 -17.05 27.41 -7.37
C CYS A 113 -17.65 27.72 -5.99
N PRO A 114 -17.48 26.84 -4.97
CA PRO A 114 -18.14 27.04 -3.68
C PRO A 114 -17.34 28.05 -2.84
N PRO A 115 -17.93 28.72 -1.84
CA PRO A 115 -17.23 29.72 -1.03
C PRO A 115 -16.38 29.08 0.08
N PHE A 116 -15.63 28.01 -0.23
CA PHE A 116 -14.70 27.38 0.70
C PHE A 116 -13.40 26.93 0.01
N LYS A 117 -12.38 26.65 0.82
CA LYS A 117 -11.10 26.05 0.46
C LYS A 117 -11.04 24.58 0.84
N ILE A 118 -10.12 23.85 0.24
CA ILE A 118 -9.84 22.46 0.61
C ILE A 118 -8.39 22.35 1.05
N ILE A 119 -8.16 21.70 2.19
CA ILE A 119 -6.83 21.26 2.62
C ILE A 119 -6.83 19.73 2.58
N ILE A 120 -5.93 19.17 1.77
CA ILE A 120 -5.73 17.73 1.63
C ILE A 120 -4.49 17.36 2.44
N LEU A 121 -4.67 16.49 3.42
CA LEU A 121 -3.62 15.94 4.26
C LEU A 121 -3.46 14.47 3.90
N ASP A 122 -2.44 14.17 3.10
CA ASP A 122 -2.08 12.79 2.78
C ASP A 122 -1.23 12.16 3.89
N GLU A 123 -1.35 10.85 4.07
CA GLU A 123 -0.66 10.09 5.12
C GLU A 123 -0.89 10.64 6.54
N ALA A 124 -2.12 11.05 6.83
CA ALA A 124 -2.52 11.65 8.12
C ALA A 124 -2.32 10.71 9.32
N ASP A 125 -2.19 9.41 9.09
CA ASP A 125 -1.84 8.39 10.08
C ASP A 125 -0.39 8.50 10.58
N SER A 126 0.47 9.19 9.84
CA SER A 126 1.86 9.48 10.22
C SER A 126 2.02 10.74 11.07
N MET A 127 0.92 11.47 11.35
CA MET A 127 0.92 12.66 12.20
C MET A 127 0.97 12.30 13.69
N THR A 128 1.72 13.08 14.46
CA THR A 128 1.72 12.98 15.93
C THR A 128 0.37 13.41 16.51
N GLU A 129 -0.02 12.83 17.65
CA GLU A 129 -1.28 13.16 18.32
C GLU A 129 -1.40 14.65 18.68
N ASP A 130 -0.29 15.30 19.05
CA ASP A 130 -0.24 16.73 19.32
C ASP A 130 -0.58 17.59 18.09
N ALA A 131 -0.09 17.18 16.92
CA ALA A 131 -0.39 17.85 15.66
C ALA A 131 -1.86 17.66 15.28
N GLN A 132 -2.42 16.46 15.48
CA GLN A 132 -3.84 16.18 15.27
C GLN A 132 -4.73 17.00 16.23
N ASN A 133 -4.34 17.14 17.49
CA ASN A 133 -5.04 17.98 18.47
C ASN A 133 -5.00 19.47 18.10
N ALA A 134 -3.91 19.97 17.53
CA ALA A 134 -3.82 21.32 17.00
C ALA A 134 -4.72 21.53 15.77
N LEU A 135 -4.79 20.54 14.88
CA LEU A 135 -5.69 20.55 13.72
C LEU A 135 -7.16 20.63 14.13
N ARG A 136 -7.56 19.90 15.17
CA ARG A 136 -8.95 19.90 15.66
C ARG A 136 -9.46 21.32 15.94
N ARG A 137 -8.67 22.15 16.64
CA ARG A 137 -9.05 23.54 16.95
C ARG A 137 -9.20 24.38 15.68
N THR A 138 -8.30 24.17 14.73
CA THR A 138 -8.29 24.86 13.44
C THR A 138 -9.52 24.49 12.60
N MET A 139 -9.89 23.20 12.58
CA MET A 139 -11.11 22.72 11.93
C MET A 139 -12.36 23.34 12.53
N GLU A 140 -12.46 23.37 13.86
CA GLU A 140 -13.62 23.94 14.56
C GLU A 140 -13.74 25.47 14.35
N THR A 141 -12.62 26.17 14.27
CA THR A 141 -12.63 27.64 14.09
C THR A 141 -12.97 28.03 12.65
N TYR A 142 -12.43 27.32 11.66
CA TYR A 142 -12.51 27.69 10.24
C TYR A 142 -13.45 26.81 9.41
N TYR A 143 -14.34 26.01 10.03
CA TYR A 143 -15.23 25.08 9.32
C TYR A 143 -16.09 25.74 8.22
N LYS A 144 -16.42 27.03 8.36
CA LYS A 144 -17.21 27.76 7.36
C LYS A 144 -16.44 27.98 6.06
N VAL A 145 -15.17 28.34 6.17
CA VAL A 145 -14.33 28.77 5.03
C VAL A 145 -13.45 27.65 4.51
N THR A 146 -13.11 26.65 5.33
CA THR A 146 -12.14 25.61 4.96
C THR A 146 -12.73 24.22 5.22
N ARG A 147 -12.56 23.31 4.25
CA ARG A 147 -12.85 21.88 4.34
C ARG A 147 -11.54 21.11 4.38
N PHE A 148 -11.55 20.01 5.11
CA PHE A 148 -10.37 19.19 5.35
C PHE A 148 -10.62 17.80 4.80
N PHE A 149 -9.72 17.31 3.98
CA PHE A 149 -9.69 15.94 3.46
C PHE A 149 -8.50 15.24 4.07
N PHE A 150 -8.77 14.24 4.90
CA PHE A 150 -7.76 13.39 5.50
C PHE A 150 -7.66 12.10 4.69
N ILE A 151 -6.45 11.70 4.34
CA ILE A 151 -6.19 10.40 3.72
C ILE A 151 -5.28 9.62 4.68
N CYS A 152 -5.68 8.40 5.02
CA CYS A 152 -4.88 7.52 5.85
C CYS A 152 -5.02 6.06 5.40
N ASN A 153 -4.10 5.19 5.83
CA ASN A 153 -4.28 3.75 5.63
C ASN A 153 -5.06 3.15 6.80
N TYR A 154 -4.76 3.60 8.02
CA TYR A 154 -5.38 3.10 9.25
C TYR A 154 -6.18 4.18 9.96
N ILE A 155 -7.50 3.97 10.08
CA ILE A 155 -8.37 4.88 10.83
C ILE A 155 -8.04 4.92 12.33
N SER A 156 -7.50 3.84 12.89
CA SER A 156 -7.11 3.74 14.30
C SER A 156 -5.96 4.68 14.71
N ARG A 157 -5.21 5.22 13.74
CA ARG A 157 -4.14 6.19 13.97
C ARG A 157 -4.64 7.64 14.05
N ILE A 158 -5.91 7.87 13.70
CA ILE A 158 -6.54 9.18 13.76
C ILE A 158 -7.29 9.31 15.09
N ILE A 159 -7.11 10.42 15.79
CA ILE A 159 -7.81 10.69 17.04
C ILE A 159 -9.33 10.78 16.80
N GLU A 160 -10.13 10.16 17.68
CA GLU A 160 -11.60 10.14 17.57
C GLU A 160 -12.24 11.54 17.45
N PRO A 161 -11.72 12.61 18.12
CA PRO A 161 -12.23 13.96 17.92
C PRO A 161 -12.16 14.48 16.48
N LEU A 162 -11.16 14.06 15.68
CA LEU A 162 -11.09 14.40 14.26
C LEU A 162 -12.01 13.50 13.44
N ALA A 163 -11.95 12.19 13.69
CA ALA A 163 -12.71 11.20 12.94
C ALA A 163 -14.23 11.42 13.05
N SER A 164 -14.72 11.81 14.22
CA SER A 164 -16.15 12.10 14.47
C SER A 164 -16.69 13.32 13.72
N ARG A 165 -15.82 14.25 13.31
CA ARG A 165 -16.20 15.49 12.57
C ARG A 165 -16.11 15.32 11.05
N CYS A 166 -15.65 14.17 10.57
CA CYS A 166 -15.45 13.88 9.16
C CYS A 166 -16.45 12.84 8.66
N ALA A 167 -16.91 13.00 7.42
CA ALA A 167 -17.57 11.95 6.66
C ALA A 167 -16.53 10.85 6.34
N LYS A 168 -16.77 9.65 6.85
CA LYS A 168 -15.84 8.52 6.74
C LYS A 168 -16.14 7.74 5.46
N PHE A 169 -15.14 7.60 4.59
CA PHE A 169 -15.22 6.84 3.36
C PHE A 169 -14.19 5.71 3.38
N ARG A 170 -14.69 4.47 3.37
CA ARG A 170 -13.86 3.27 3.37
C ARG A 170 -13.54 2.83 1.94
N PHE A 171 -12.26 2.80 1.62
CA PHE A 171 -11.71 2.32 0.37
C PHE A 171 -11.39 0.84 0.55
N LYS A 172 -12.06 -0.03 -0.22
CA LYS A 172 -11.80 -1.47 -0.21
C LYS A 172 -10.66 -1.79 -1.18
N ALA A 173 -9.97 -2.91 -0.93
CA ALA A 173 -9.05 -3.45 -1.92
C ALA A 173 -9.82 -3.76 -3.22
N LEU A 174 -9.17 -3.57 -4.36
CA LEU A 174 -9.79 -3.77 -5.66
C LEU A 174 -9.96 -5.28 -5.93
N SER A 175 -11.09 -5.65 -6.53
CA SER A 175 -11.30 -7.02 -7.02
C SER A 175 -10.41 -7.30 -8.24
N GLU A 176 -10.09 -8.57 -8.44
CA GLU A 176 -9.24 -9.02 -9.55
C GLU A 176 -9.84 -8.65 -10.91
N GLU A 177 -11.17 -8.75 -11.06
CA GLU A 177 -11.87 -8.39 -12.30
C GLU A 177 -11.65 -6.92 -12.69
N ILE A 178 -11.66 -6.03 -11.72
CA ILE A 178 -11.62 -4.59 -11.98
C ILE A 178 -10.18 -4.14 -12.18
N MET A 179 -9.26 -4.71 -11.42
CA MET A 179 -7.84 -4.56 -11.69
C MET A 179 -7.52 -5.03 -13.11
N SER A 180 -8.02 -6.20 -13.50
CA SER A 180 -7.85 -6.77 -14.84
C SER A 180 -8.39 -5.85 -15.93
N ASN A 181 -9.62 -5.34 -15.77
CA ASN A 181 -10.22 -4.40 -16.72
C ASN A 181 -9.39 -3.12 -16.88
N ARG A 182 -8.85 -2.57 -15.76
CA ARG A 182 -8.03 -1.37 -15.80
C ARG A 182 -6.65 -1.62 -16.42
N VAL A 183 -6.04 -2.76 -16.13
CA VAL A 183 -4.77 -3.18 -16.74
C VAL A 183 -4.94 -3.39 -18.24
N LEU A 184 -6.00 -4.08 -18.68
CA LEU A 184 -6.30 -4.27 -20.10
C LEU A 184 -6.49 -2.95 -20.85
N HIS A 185 -7.17 -1.97 -20.23
CA HIS A 185 -7.27 -0.62 -20.79
C HIS A 185 -5.90 0.03 -21.01
N ILE A 186 -5.00 -0.05 -20.03
CA ILE A 186 -3.63 0.48 -20.15
C ILE A 186 -2.85 -0.28 -21.24
N CYS A 187 -3.02 -1.60 -21.33
CA CYS A 187 -2.35 -2.40 -22.35
C CYS A 187 -2.80 -2.04 -23.77
N ASN A 188 -4.09 -1.77 -23.96
CA ASN A 188 -4.63 -1.33 -25.24
C ASN A 188 -4.10 0.05 -25.65
N GLU A 189 -3.94 0.98 -24.70
CA GLU A 189 -3.38 2.30 -24.98
C GLU A 189 -1.87 2.28 -25.27
N GLU A 190 -1.12 1.41 -24.60
CA GLU A 190 0.33 1.26 -24.81
C GLU A 190 0.71 0.24 -25.89
N GLY A 191 -0.25 -0.52 -26.42
CA GLY A 191 -0.03 -1.55 -27.43
C GLY A 191 0.70 -2.80 -26.89
N LEU A 192 0.39 -3.21 -25.66
CA LEU A 192 0.97 -4.40 -25.02
C LEU A 192 0.08 -5.64 -25.21
N HIS A 193 0.73 -6.78 -25.42
CA HIS A 193 0.10 -8.09 -25.42
C HIS A 193 0.42 -8.81 -24.11
N LEU A 194 -0.60 -9.03 -23.29
CA LEU A 194 -0.55 -9.82 -22.06
C LEU A 194 -1.28 -11.14 -22.27
N ASP A 195 -0.65 -12.22 -21.83
CA ASP A 195 -1.32 -13.52 -21.70
C ASP A 195 -2.33 -13.49 -20.54
N SER A 196 -3.40 -14.30 -20.62
CA SER A 196 -4.39 -14.39 -19.54
C SER A 196 -3.79 -14.86 -18.22
N GLU A 197 -2.81 -15.76 -18.29
CA GLU A 197 -2.04 -16.24 -17.14
C GLU A 197 -1.26 -15.08 -16.50
N ALA A 198 -0.59 -14.26 -17.31
CA ALA A 198 0.15 -13.09 -16.84
C ALA A 198 -0.77 -12.08 -16.13
N LEU A 199 -2.02 -11.91 -16.59
CA LEU A 199 -3.01 -11.05 -15.96
C LEU A 199 -3.45 -11.57 -14.57
N SER A 200 -3.67 -12.89 -14.46
CA SER A 200 -3.96 -13.51 -13.16
C SER A 200 -2.77 -13.39 -12.21
N THR A 201 -1.55 -13.68 -12.69
CA THR A 201 -0.31 -13.55 -11.91
C THR A 201 -0.12 -12.11 -11.44
N LEU A 202 -0.35 -11.12 -12.29
CA LEU A 202 -0.25 -9.70 -11.90
C LEU A 202 -1.25 -9.34 -10.81
N SER A 203 -2.48 -9.86 -10.89
CA SER A 203 -3.53 -9.61 -9.91
C SER A 203 -3.19 -10.21 -8.55
N SER A 204 -2.74 -11.48 -8.52
CA SER A 204 -2.29 -12.16 -7.31
C SER A 204 -1.08 -11.47 -6.68
N ILE A 205 -0.09 -11.11 -7.52
CA ILE A 205 1.10 -10.37 -7.07
C ILE A 205 0.72 -8.99 -6.55
N SER A 206 -0.35 -8.36 -7.02
CA SER A 206 -0.69 -6.99 -6.62
C SER A 206 -1.56 -6.91 -5.37
N GLN A 207 -2.21 -8.01 -4.95
CA GLN A 207 -3.04 -8.08 -3.73
C GLN A 207 -4.05 -6.92 -3.60
N GLY A 208 -4.65 -6.50 -4.71
CA GLY A 208 -5.61 -5.38 -4.73
C GLY A 208 -5.00 -3.97 -4.81
N ASP A 209 -3.67 -3.81 -4.88
CA ASP A 209 -2.97 -2.53 -5.10
C ASP A 209 -2.75 -2.26 -6.61
N LEU A 210 -3.54 -1.35 -7.18
CA LEU A 210 -3.43 -0.99 -8.59
C LEU A 210 -2.15 -0.21 -8.92
N ARG A 211 -1.62 0.58 -7.97
CA ARG A 211 -0.37 1.32 -8.19
C ARG A 211 0.79 0.33 -8.37
N ARG A 212 0.83 -0.71 -7.54
CA ARG A 212 1.80 -1.80 -7.63
C ARG A 212 1.66 -2.53 -8.97
N ALA A 213 0.44 -2.92 -9.36
CA ALA A 213 0.16 -3.56 -10.64
C ALA A 213 0.68 -2.75 -11.84
N ILE A 214 0.37 -1.45 -11.89
CA ILE A 214 0.81 -0.57 -12.99
C ILE A 214 2.33 -0.41 -13.00
N THR A 215 2.96 -0.34 -11.83
CA THR A 215 4.42 -0.20 -11.72
C THR A 215 5.13 -1.45 -12.24
N TYR A 216 4.65 -2.64 -11.86
CA TYR A 216 5.21 -3.90 -12.36
C TYR A 216 4.98 -4.08 -13.85
N LEU A 217 3.79 -3.75 -14.35
CA LEU A 217 3.50 -3.78 -15.78
C LEU A 217 4.42 -2.84 -16.56
N GLN A 218 4.64 -1.61 -16.05
CA GLN A 218 5.56 -0.65 -16.67
C GLN A 218 7.01 -1.16 -16.64
N GLY A 219 7.44 -1.78 -15.54
CA GLY A 219 8.75 -2.39 -15.42
C GLY A 219 8.96 -3.53 -16.43
N ALA A 220 8.00 -4.45 -16.52
CA ALA A 220 8.05 -5.57 -17.45
C ALA A 220 8.03 -5.11 -18.91
N ALA A 221 7.16 -4.14 -19.26
CA ALA A 221 7.12 -3.59 -20.62
C ALA A 221 8.44 -2.93 -21.06
N ARG A 222 9.16 -2.31 -20.12
CA ARG A 222 10.46 -1.68 -20.40
C ARG A 222 11.59 -2.70 -20.57
N LEU A 223 11.52 -3.84 -19.89
CA LEU A 223 12.56 -4.87 -19.91
C LEU A 223 12.37 -5.85 -21.07
N PHE A 224 11.14 -6.32 -21.29
CA PHE A 224 10.83 -7.42 -22.21
C PHE A 224 10.12 -6.95 -23.49
N GLY A 225 9.68 -5.69 -23.55
CA GLY A 225 9.02 -5.11 -24.71
C GLY A 225 7.51 -5.35 -24.75
N SER A 226 6.96 -5.63 -25.92
CA SER A 226 5.51 -5.62 -26.18
C SER A 226 4.77 -6.88 -25.76
N THR A 227 5.45 -8.01 -25.54
CA THR A 227 4.87 -9.30 -25.15
C THR A 227 5.36 -9.67 -23.76
N ILE A 228 4.44 -9.81 -22.80
CA ILE A 228 4.77 -10.02 -21.39
C ILE A 228 4.20 -11.36 -20.94
N SER A 229 5.08 -12.25 -20.47
CA SER A 229 4.72 -13.56 -19.90
C SER A 229 4.59 -13.53 -18.37
N SER A 230 4.03 -14.59 -17.77
CA SER A 230 3.92 -14.74 -16.30
C SER A 230 5.29 -14.75 -15.62
N LYS A 231 6.31 -15.37 -16.23
CA LYS A 231 7.69 -15.43 -15.72
C LYS A 231 8.35 -14.05 -15.69
N ASP A 232 8.09 -13.23 -16.70
CA ASP A 232 8.62 -11.88 -16.79
C ASP A 232 8.10 -11.02 -15.63
N LEU A 233 6.80 -11.15 -15.31
CA LEU A 233 6.19 -10.44 -14.18
C LEU A 233 6.76 -10.87 -12.83
N LEU A 234 6.97 -12.18 -12.62
CA LEU A 234 7.56 -12.71 -11.39
C LEU A 234 8.99 -12.19 -11.17
N SER A 235 9.77 -12.08 -12.25
CA SER A 235 11.13 -11.54 -12.19
C SER A 235 11.17 -10.07 -11.78
N VAL A 236 10.17 -9.28 -12.21
CA VAL A 236 10.07 -7.85 -11.92
C VAL A 236 9.48 -7.60 -10.53
N SER A 237 8.56 -8.45 -10.08
CA SER A 237 7.91 -8.29 -8.78
C SER A 237 8.80 -8.64 -7.58
N GLY A 238 9.92 -9.32 -7.82
CA GLY A 238 10.80 -9.84 -6.76
C GLY A 238 10.15 -10.98 -5.96
N VAL A 239 9.09 -11.59 -6.50
CA VAL A 239 8.38 -12.71 -5.88
C VAL A 239 9.19 -13.96 -6.11
N ILE A 240 9.38 -14.74 -5.05
CA ILE A 240 10.17 -15.96 -5.13
C ILE A 240 9.34 -16.98 -5.92
N PRO A 241 9.94 -17.63 -6.94
CA PRO A 241 9.27 -18.69 -7.68
C PRO A 241 8.78 -19.79 -6.74
N GLN A 242 7.58 -20.29 -7.00
CA GLN A 242 6.94 -21.31 -6.16
C GLN A 242 7.81 -22.58 -6.02
N GLU A 243 8.54 -22.95 -7.07
CA GLU A 243 9.48 -24.07 -7.09
C GLU A 243 10.52 -24.00 -5.96
N VAL A 244 11.04 -22.79 -5.67
CA VAL A 244 12.06 -22.57 -4.64
C VAL A 244 11.44 -22.67 -3.23
N VAL A 245 10.22 -22.15 -3.07
CA VAL A 245 9.48 -22.23 -1.79
C VAL A 245 9.11 -23.68 -1.47
N GLU A 246 8.64 -24.43 -2.48
CA GLU A 246 8.32 -25.85 -2.36
C GLU A 246 9.56 -26.70 -2.08
N ALA A 247 10.69 -26.41 -2.72
CA ALA A 247 11.96 -27.08 -2.46
C ALA A 247 12.40 -26.87 -1.00
N LEU A 248 12.29 -25.65 -0.49
CA LEU A 248 12.59 -25.34 0.91
C LEU A 248 11.62 -26.04 1.87
N TYR A 249 10.32 -26.04 1.56
CA TYR A 249 9.31 -26.74 2.36
C TYR A 249 9.57 -28.26 2.40
N ALA A 250 9.89 -28.87 1.26
CA ALA A 250 10.24 -30.29 1.16
C ALA A 250 11.53 -30.61 1.94
N ALA A 251 12.54 -29.74 1.88
CA ALA A 251 13.77 -29.90 2.65
C ALA A 251 13.49 -29.85 4.16
N CYS A 252 12.65 -28.91 4.62
CA CYS A 252 12.22 -28.81 6.01
C CYS A 252 11.42 -30.05 6.47
N LYS A 253 10.55 -30.59 5.60
CA LYS A 253 9.77 -31.80 5.89
C LYS A 253 10.64 -33.05 5.99
N SER A 254 11.73 -33.12 5.22
CA SER A 254 12.67 -34.25 5.25
C SER A 254 13.46 -34.37 6.56
N GLY A 255 13.47 -33.32 7.40
CA GLY A 255 14.20 -33.32 8.66
C GLY A 255 15.72 -33.17 8.53
N ASN A 256 16.24 -33.05 7.30
CA ASN A 256 17.67 -32.95 7.05
C ASN A 256 18.12 -31.48 7.11
N PHE A 257 18.79 -31.12 8.22
CA PHE A 257 19.28 -29.78 8.46
C PHE A 257 20.28 -29.30 7.39
N ASP A 258 21.15 -30.19 6.89
CA ASP A 258 22.18 -29.81 5.92
C ASP A 258 21.57 -29.47 4.56
N LEU A 259 20.54 -30.23 4.13
CA LEU A 259 19.79 -29.93 2.91
C LEU A 259 19.02 -28.63 3.04
N ALA A 260 18.33 -28.44 4.16
CA ALA A 260 17.58 -27.21 4.40
C ALA A 260 18.53 -25.98 4.43
N ASN A 261 19.68 -26.08 5.10
CA ASN A 261 20.65 -24.99 5.17
C ASN A 261 21.27 -24.68 3.78
N LYS A 262 21.44 -25.71 2.93
CA LYS A 262 21.87 -25.51 1.55
C LYS A 262 20.84 -24.71 0.74
N GLU A 263 19.56 -25.06 0.81
CA GLU A 263 18.50 -24.32 0.10
C GLU A 263 18.39 -22.88 0.59
N VAL A 264 18.59 -22.64 1.87
CA VAL A 264 18.64 -21.28 2.42
C VAL A 264 19.82 -20.49 1.88
N ASN A 265 21.00 -21.08 1.84
CA ASN A 265 22.17 -20.43 1.26
C ASN A 265 21.97 -20.12 -0.23
N ASN A 266 21.25 -20.98 -0.96
CA ASN A 266 20.85 -20.71 -2.35
C ASN A 266 19.94 -19.48 -2.43
N VAL A 267 18.90 -19.41 -1.59
CA VAL A 267 17.96 -18.27 -1.55
C VAL A 267 18.68 -16.96 -1.20
N ILE A 268 19.63 -17.00 -0.26
CA ILE A 268 20.45 -15.84 0.10
C ILE A 268 21.39 -15.45 -1.04
N ALA A 269 21.99 -16.44 -1.73
CA ALA A 269 22.87 -16.20 -2.88
C ALA A 269 22.13 -15.59 -4.08
N GLU A 270 20.88 -15.98 -4.31
CA GLU A 270 20.00 -15.39 -5.31
C GLU A 270 19.49 -13.99 -4.90
N GLY A 271 19.66 -13.61 -3.63
CA GLY A 271 19.37 -12.27 -3.14
C GLY A 271 17.88 -12.02 -2.87
N PHE A 272 17.07 -13.07 -2.69
CA PHE A 272 15.66 -12.90 -2.42
C PHE A 272 15.39 -12.30 -1.03
N PRO A 273 14.37 -11.42 -0.91
CA PRO A 273 13.97 -10.88 0.38
C PRO A 273 13.46 -11.99 1.32
N VAL A 274 14.13 -12.13 2.46
CA VAL A 274 13.79 -13.12 3.49
C VAL A 274 12.35 -12.94 4.02
N SER A 275 11.86 -11.70 4.11
CA SER A 275 10.50 -11.39 4.54
C SER A 275 9.44 -11.94 3.59
N GLN A 276 9.75 -11.93 2.29
CA GLN A 276 8.88 -12.46 1.25
C GLN A 276 8.89 -13.98 1.26
N MET A 277 10.06 -14.60 1.49
CA MET A 277 10.15 -16.04 1.72
C MET A 277 9.30 -16.49 2.91
N LEU A 278 9.37 -15.79 4.05
CA LEU A 278 8.56 -16.13 5.23
C LEU A 278 7.06 -16.03 4.96
N SER A 279 6.64 -14.99 4.22
CA SER A 279 5.24 -14.77 3.90
C SER A 279 4.70 -15.88 2.98
N GLN A 280 5.44 -16.22 1.91
CA GLN A 280 5.04 -17.30 1.00
C GLN A 280 5.11 -18.68 1.66
N LEU A 281 6.11 -18.93 2.52
CA LEU A 281 6.19 -20.17 3.28
C LEU A 281 5.02 -20.29 4.27
N PHE A 282 4.60 -19.19 4.89
CA PHE A 282 3.43 -19.16 5.75
C PHE A 282 2.16 -19.56 4.98
N ASP A 283 1.92 -18.98 3.79
CA ASP A 283 0.77 -19.31 2.96
C ASP A 283 0.74 -20.81 2.60
N VAL A 284 1.89 -21.35 2.17
CA VAL A 284 2.05 -22.79 1.86
C VAL A 284 1.76 -23.66 3.08
N VAL A 285 2.28 -23.33 4.26
CA VAL A 285 2.06 -24.11 5.50
C VAL A 285 0.60 -24.09 5.95
N VAL A 286 -0.09 -22.96 5.78
CA VAL A 286 -1.50 -22.83 6.15
C VAL A 286 -2.38 -23.69 5.25
N GLU A 287 -2.13 -23.66 3.94
CA GLU A 287 -2.88 -24.43 2.92
C GLU A 287 -2.56 -25.93 2.94
N ALA A 288 -1.44 -26.35 3.53
CA ALA A 288 -0.99 -27.74 3.49
C ALA A 288 -1.85 -28.68 4.37
N ASP A 289 -2.62 -29.59 3.77
CA ASP A 289 -3.51 -30.53 4.51
C ASP A 289 -2.78 -31.69 5.22
N ASP A 290 -1.48 -31.83 5.00
CA ASP A 290 -0.66 -32.95 5.48
C ASP A 290 -0.12 -32.77 6.92
N ILE A 291 -0.30 -31.59 7.52
CA ILE A 291 0.18 -31.25 8.85
C ILE A 291 -1.00 -31.15 9.84
N PRO A 292 -0.94 -31.81 11.03
CA PRO A 292 -1.95 -31.62 12.07
C PRO A 292 -1.96 -30.19 12.63
N ASP A 293 -3.13 -29.70 13.02
CA ASP A 293 -3.34 -28.33 13.49
C ASP A 293 -2.40 -27.89 14.60
N GLU A 294 -2.03 -28.79 15.53
CA GLU A 294 -1.09 -28.48 16.60
C GLU A 294 0.32 -28.16 16.07
N GLN A 295 0.78 -28.90 15.05
CA GLN A 295 2.07 -28.65 14.43
C GLN A 295 2.02 -27.39 13.58
N LYS A 296 0.94 -27.16 12.81
CA LYS A 296 0.72 -25.89 12.09
C LYS A 296 0.79 -24.69 13.04
N ALA A 297 0.11 -24.77 14.19
CA ALA A 297 0.11 -23.68 15.18
C ALA A 297 1.52 -23.38 15.73
N ARG A 298 2.32 -24.42 15.99
CA ARG A 298 3.71 -24.25 16.45
C ARG A 298 4.60 -23.63 15.36
N ILE A 299 4.45 -24.08 14.11
CA ILE A 299 5.20 -23.53 12.98
C ILE A 299 4.85 -22.06 12.75
N CYS A 300 3.55 -21.72 12.71
CA CYS A 300 3.08 -20.35 12.55
C CYS A 300 3.59 -19.43 13.67
N LYS A 301 3.72 -19.94 14.90
CA LYS A 301 4.30 -19.19 16.02
C LYS A 301 5.78 -18.89 15.78
N SER A 302 6.59 -19.88 15.40
CA SER A 302 8.02 -19.65 15.10
C SER A 302 8.21 -18.72 13.90
N LEU A 303 7.39 -18.82 12.85
CA LEU A 303 7.40 -17.89 11.72
C LEU A 303 7.08 -16.45 12.15
N ALA A 304 6.06 -16.27 13.00
CA ALA A 304 5.69 -14.96 13.53
C ALA A 304 6.77 -14.34 14.44
N GLU A 305 7.46 -15.15 15.24
CA GLU A 305 8.59 -14.70 16.06
C GLU A 305 9.77 -14.24 15.18
N ALA A 306 10.06 -14.96 14.09
CA ALA A 306 11.08 -14.55 13.13
C ALA A 306 10.71 -13.26 12.39
N ASP A 307 9.49 -13.13 11.89
CA ASP A 307 9.04 -11.91 11.22
C ASP A 307 9.13 -10.70 12.16
N LYS A 308 8.71 -10.87 13.43
CA LYS A 308 8.87 -9.83 14.46
C LYS A 308 10.33 -9.44 14.66
N TRP A 309 11.24 -10.40 14.75
CA TRP A 309 12.66 -10.09 14.93
C TRP A 309 13.24 -9.39 13.70
N MET A 310 12.80 -9.73 12.49
CA MET A 310 13.22 -9.03 11.27
C MET A 310 12.83 -7.56 11.29
N VAL A 311 11.61 -7.26 11.76
CA VAL A 311 11.13 -5.88 11.87
C VAL A 311 11.85 -5.10 12.99
N GLN A 312 12.23 -5.77 14.08
CA GLN A 312 12.86 -5.12 15.24
C GLN A 312 14.38 -4.94 15.11
N MET A 313 15.07 -5.79 14.34
CA MET A 313 16.53 -5.79 14.19
C MET A 313 16.92 -5.43 12.77
N SER A 314 17.06 -4.13 12.50
CA SER A 314 17.49 -3.58 11.21
C SER A 314 18.96 -3.83 10.85
N THR A 315 19.68 -4.74 11.53
CA THR A 315 21.15 -4.87 11.40
C THR A 315 21.71 -6.27 11.10
N CYS A 316 20.93 -7.36 11.07
CA CYS A 316 21.48 -8.67 10.65
C CYS A 316 20.42 -9.66 10.15
N SER A 317 20.06 -9.56 8.86
CA SER A 317 19.19 -10.52 8.17
C SER A 317 19.82 -11.92 8.02
N CYS A 318 21.15 -12.06 8.10
CA CYS A 318 21.85 -13.32 7.83
C CYS A 318 21.91 -14.30 9.02
N TRP A 319 21.84 -13.83 10.26
CA TRP A 319 22.08 -14.67 11.46
C TRP A 319 20.82 -15.30 12.05
N MET A 320 19.64 -14.86 11.60
CA MET A 320 18.37 -15.18 12.26
C MET A 320 17.68 -16.42 11.67
N TRP A 321 17.95 -16.70 10.40
CA TRP A 321 17.38 -17.83 9.68
C TRP A 321 17.78 -19.21 10.19
N PRO A 322 19.05 -19.46 10.60
CA PRO A 322 19.44 -20.76 11.15
C PRO A 322 18.66 -21.12 12.42
N ALA A 323 18.23 -20.13 13.21
CA ALA A 323 17.44 -20.33 14.42
C ALA A 323 16.00 -20.72 14.09
N THR A 324 15.35 -20.04 13.15
CA THR A 324 13.98 -20.36 12.70
C THR A 324 13.94 -21.72 12.01
N GLN A 325 14.96 -22.02 11.21
CA GLN A 325 15.10 -23.29 10.51
C GLN A 325 15.29 -24.47 11.47
N CYS A 326 16.09 -24.30 12.53
CA CYS A 326 16.22 -25.29 13.59
C CYS A 326 14.88 -25.56 14.26
N GLU A 327 14.07 -24.53 14.55
CA GLU A 327 12.75 -24.70 15.16
C GLU A 327 11.72 -25.35 14.21
N LEU A 328 11.64 -24.93 12.94
CA LEU A 328 10.77 -25.52 11.92
C LEU A 328 11.08 -27.01 11.71
N CYS A 329 12.36 -27.36 11.56
CA CYS A 329 12.82 -28.73 11.33
C CYS A 329 12.58 -29.64 12.56
N VAL A 330 12.75 -29.09 13.78
CA VAL A 330 12.45 -29.79 15.04
C VAL A 330 10.94 -29.99 15.25
N THR A 331 10.11 -29.03 14.82
CA THR A 331 8.65 -29.05 15.01
C THR A 331 7.96 -30.04 14.05
N CYS A 332 8.44 -30.15 12.80
CA CYS A 332 7.95 -31.15 11.86
C CYS A 332 8.26 -32.59 12.31
N HIS A 333 9.34 -32.82 13.06
CA HIS A 333 9.85 -34.18 13.22
C HIS A 333 9.36 -34.94 14.47
N LYS A 334 8.99 -34.31 15.61
CA LYS A 334 8.60 -35.10 16.81
C LYS A 334 7.58 -34.50 17.78
N ASN A 335 6.72 -35.42 18.22
CA ASN A 335 5.97 -35.45 19.48
C ASN A 335 6.87 -35.55 20.74
N SER A 336 8.06 -34.91 20.75
CA SER A 336 9.02 -35.04 21.85
C SER A 336 9.68 -33.72 22.20
N VAL A 337 9.49 -33.32 23.45
CA VAL A 337 10.21 -32.25 24.14
C VAL A 337 11.72 -32.45 23.96
N LEU A 338 12.38 -31.55 23.23
CA LEU A 338 13.83 -31.42 23.24
C LEU A 338 14.20 -29.95 23.45
N LYS A 339 14.80 -29.71 24.61
CA LYS A 339 15.38 -28.45 25.10
C LYS A 339 16.16 -27.72 24.00
N VAL A 340 15.82 -26.44 23.83
CA VAL A 340 16.67 -25.41 23.20
C VAL A 340 18.05 -25.46 23.86
N ARG A 341 19.04 -26.05 23.18
CA ARG A 341 20.45 -25.91 23.56
C ARG A 341 20.97 -24.63 22.93
N GLY A 342 21.16 -23.62 23.79
CA GLY A 342 21.94 -22.42 23.49
C GLY A 342 21.10 -21.23 23.07
N GLN A 343 20.54 -20.51 24.05
CA GLN A 343 20.45 -19.06 23.90
C GLN A 343 21.86 -18.53 23.60
N PRO A 344 22.13 -17.86 22.48
CA PRO A 344 23.25 -16.96 22.43
C PRO A 344 22.90 -15.84 23.41
N ARG A 345 23.58 -15.80 24.56
CA ARG A 345 23.69 -14.56 25.32
C ARG A 345 24.41 -13.57 24.41
N LEU A 346 23.66 -12.82 23.61
CA LEU A 346 24.14 -11.63 22.90
C LEU A 346 24.41 -10.56 23.95
N GLY A 347 25.56 -10.68 24.62
CA GLY A 347 26.20 -9.55 25.24
C GLY A 347 26.55 -8.58 24.12
N CYS A 348 25.88 -7.43 24.08
CA CYS A 348 26.36 -6.25 23.40
C CYS A 348 27.75 -5.91 23.99
N ARG A 349 28.83 -6.37 23.36
CA ARG A 349 30.13 -5.74 23.50
C ARG A 349 30.28 -4.83 22.30
N GLY A 350 30.15 -3.54 22.55
CA GLY A 350 30.43 -2.51 21.57
C GLY A 350 31.88 -2.60 21.09
N PHE A 351 32.06 -2.34 19.80
CA PHE A 351 33.21 -1.68 19.22
C PHE A 351 32.72 -0.78 18.10
#